data_AF-A0A7W6FYN6-F1
#
_entry.id   AF-A0A7W6FYN6-F1
#
_cell.length_a   1.000
_cell.length_b   1.000
_cell.length_c   1.000
_cell.angle_alpha   90.00
_cell.angle_beta   90.00
_cell.angle_gamma   90.00
#
_symmetry.space_group_name_H-M   'P 1'
#
loop_
_entity.id
_entity.type
_entity.pdbx_description
1 polymer ?
#
loop_
_entity_poly.entity_id
_entity_poly.type
_entity_poly.pdbx_seq_one_letter_code
_entity_poly.pdbx_strand_id
1 'polypeptide(L)'
;MKPATFAPWYAALYPQFAEIARAHGYALAVHGSMQRDFDVVAIPWAKQVSEPRAVIDNVLSEFAVEEIGQPETNNHGRIAFTLGIGFGDCFADWSFMPASAIAGH
;
A
#
# COMPACT_ATOMS: atom_id res chain seq x y z
N MET A 1 3.91 8.07 30.48
CA MET A 1 3.46 8.40 29.11
C MET A 1 3.63 7.16 28.24
N LYS A 2 2.81 6.96 27.20
CA LYS A 2 3.03 5.85 26.25
C LYS A 2 4.27 6.16 25.39
N PRO A 3 5.00 5.13 24.89
CA PRO A 3 6.07 5.33 23.93
C PRO A 3 5.57 6.05 22.67
N ALA A 4 6.45 6.85 22.04
CA ALA A 4 6.16 7.45 20.75
C ALA A 4 6.12 6.39 19.64
N THR A 5 5.31 6.60 18.61
CA THR A 5 5.14 5.70 17.47
C THR A 5 5.15 6.50 16.16
N PHE A 6 5.29 5.81 15.03
CA PHE A 6 5.27 6.43 13.70
C PHE A 6 3.87 6.75 13.17
N ALA A 7 2.81 6.41 13.91
CA ALA A 7 1.42 6.59 13.46
C ALA A 7 1.08 8.00 12.94
N PRO A 8 1.51 9.12 13.59
CA PRO A 8 1.24 10.46 13.06
C PRO A 8 1.92 10.74 11.72
N TRP A 9 3.10 10.16 11.50
CA TRP A 9 3.86 10.33 10.27
C TRP A 9 3.25 9.50 9.13
N TYR A 10 2.82 8.27 9.42
CA TYR A 10 2.02 7.46 8.48
C TYR A 10 0.71 8.18 8.07
N ALA A 11 0.01 8.79 9.03
CA ALA A 11 -1.19 9.57 8.73
C ALA A 11 -0.90 10.79 7.82
N ALA A 12 0.29 11.38 7.93
CA ALA A 12 0.71 12.50 7.07
C ALA A 12 1.06 12.06 5.63
N LEU A 13 1.55 10.82 5.45
CA LEU A 13 1.81 10.25 4.11
C LEU A 13 0.52 9.87 3.37
N TYR A 14 -0.51 9.44 4.11
CA TYR A 14 -1.73 8.88 3.54
C TYR A 14 -2.37 9.71 2.40
N PRO A 15 -2.53 11.04 2.48
CA PRO A 15 -3.19 11.79 1.42
C PRO A 15 -2.49 11.64 0.06
N GLN A 16 -1.16 11.69 0.03
CA GLN A 16 -0.42 11.58 -1.23
C GLN A 16 -0.44 10.15 -1.77
N PHE A 17 -0.37 9.13 -0.90
CA PHE A 17 -0.57 7.74 -1.30
C PHE A 17 -1.97 7.50 -1.88
N ALA A 18 -3.00 8.08 -1.26
CA ALA A 18 -4.37 7.98 -1.75
C ALA A 18 -4.54 8.65 -3.13
N GLU A 19 -3.87 9.77 -3.38
CA GLU A 19 -3.87 10.43 -4.69
C GLU A 19 -3.21 9.60 -5.78
N ILE A 20 -2.06 8.95 -5.49
CA ILE A 20 -1.43 8.01 -6.42
C ILE A 20 -2.37 6.84 -6.71
N ALA A 21 -2.91 6.18 -5.68
CA ALA A 21 -3.85 5.08 -5.84
C ALA A 21 -5.06 5.48 -6.69
N ARG A 22 -5.62 6.67 -6.43
CA ARG A 22 -6.76 7.24 -7.17
C ARG A 22 -6.42 7.49 -8.64
N ALA A 23 -5.23 7.99 -8.95
CA ALA A 23 -4.77 8.17 -10.33
C ALA A 23 -4.69 6.84 -11.11
N HIS A 24 -4.45 5.74 -10.41
CA HIS A 24 -4.43 4.37 -10.96
C HIS A 24 -5.79 3.64 -10.87
N GLY A 25 -6.86 4.32 -10.43
CA GLY A 25 -8.22 3.78 -10.39
C GLY A 25 -8.58 3.02 -9.11
N TYR A 26 -7.74 3.08 -8.08
CA TYR A 26 -7.97 2.43 -6.79
C TYR A 26 -8.51 3.41 -5.75
N ALA A 27 -9.38 2.92 -4.86
CA ALA A 27 -9.64 3.55 -3.57
C ALA A 27 -8.66 2.97 -2.54
N LEU A 28 -7.95 3.82 -1.79
CA LEU A 28 -6.98 3.38 -0.78
C LEU A 28 -7.57 3.47 0.63
N ALA A 29 -7.56 2.38 1.37
CA ALA A 29 -8.00 2.36 2.77
C ALA A 29 -6.84 1.97 3.69
N VAL A 30 -6.70 2.67 4.81
CA VAL A 30 -5.80 2.24 5.89
C VAL A 30 -6.42 1.04 6.59
N HIS A 31 -5.60 0.02 6.89
CA HIS A 31 -5.98 -1.05 7.79
C HIS A 31 -4.91 -1.27 8.86
N GLY A 32 -5.18 -2.18 9.79
CA GLY A 32 -4.26 -2.44 10.89
C GLY A 32 -4.24 -1.32 11.95
N SER A 33 -3.18 -1.30 12.75
CA SER A 33 -3.08 -0.44 13.95
C SER A 33 -2.23 0.81 13.77
N MET A 34 -1.46 0.89 12.68
CA MET A 34 -0.45 1.94 12.42
C MET A 34 0.66 2.07 13.48
N GLN A 35 0.78 1.13 14.42
CA GLN A 35 1.73 1.22 15.53
C GLN A 35 3.16 0.92 15.10
N ARG A 36 3.33 -0.09 14.25
CA ARG A 36 4.63 -0.53 13.71
C ARG A 36 4.71 -0.22 12.23
N ASP A 37 3.74 -0.68 11.46
CA ASP A 37 3.71 -0.57 9.99
C ASP A 37 2.53 0.27 9.53
N PHE A 38 2.64 0.79 8.32
CA PHE A 38 1.58 1.49 7.63
C PHE A 38 0.90 0.57 6.62
N ASP A 39 -0.07 -0.19 7.09
CA ASP A 39 -0.82 -1.11 6.22
C ASP A 39 -1.93 -0.37 5.45
N VAL A 40 -1.89 -0.47 4.12
CA VAL A 40 -2.93 0.08 3.24
C VAL A 40 -3.42 -0.98 2.25
N VAL A 41 -4.72 -0.93 1.96
CA VAL A 41 -5.36 -1.77 0.95
C VAL A 41 -5.90 -0.91 -0.20
N ALA A 42 -5.40 -1.17 -1.39
CA ALA A 42 -5.86 -0.61 -2.66
C ALA A 42 -6.99 -1.50 -3.21
N ILE A 43 -8.18 -0.93 -3.28
CA ILE A 43 -9.40 -1.60 -3.73
C ILE A 43 -9.73 -1.07 -5.13
N PRO A 44 -9.82 -1.94 -6.16
CA PRO A 44 -10.23 -1.54 -7.50
C PRO A 44 -11.59 -0.84 -7.46
N TRP A 45 -11.65 0.40 -7.96
CA TRP A 45 -12.86 1.22 -7.88
C TRP A 45 -13.31 1.74 -9.25
N ALA A 46 -12.36 2.09 -10.12
CA ALA A 46 -12.63 2.48 -11.49
C ALA A 46 -12.94 1.26 -12.38
N LYS A 47 -13.58 1.51 -13.53
CA LYS A 47 -13.88 0.46 -14.54
C LYS A 47 -12.63 -0.25 -15.05
N GLN A 48 -11.52 0.47 -15.10
CA GLN A 48 -10.20 -0.02 -15.45
C GLN A 48 -9.24 0.51 -14.40
N VAL A 49 -8.36 -0.35 -13.92
CA VAL A 49 -7.32 -0.03 -12.95
C VAL A 49 -5.98 -0.42 -13.52
N SER A 50 -4.92 0.27 -13.13
CA SER A 50 -3.56 -0.13 -13.50
C SER A 50 -3.14 -1.40 -12.78
N GLU A 51 -2.14 -2.10 -13.33
CA GLU A 51 -1.49 -3.21 -12.63
C GLU A 51 -0.87 -2.73 -11.30
N PRO A 52 -0.92 -3.52 -10.21
CA PRO A 52 -0.34 -3.17 -8.91
C PRO A 52 1.09 -2.65 -8.99
N ARG A 53 1.92 -3.28 -9.85
CA ARG A 53 3.32 -2.87 -10.07
C ARG A 53 3.44 -1.40 -10.51
N ALA A 54 2.57 -0.94 -11.41
CA ALA A 54 2.62 0.44 -11.90
C ALA A 54 2.31 1.46 -10.80
N VAL A 55 1.45 1.10 -9.83
CA VAL A 55 1.17 1.94 -8.67
C VAL A 55 2.40 2.03 -7.77
N ILE A 56 3.04 0.89 -7.49
CA ILE A 56 4.26 0.83 -6.67
C ILE A 56 5.42 1.58 -7.32
N ASP A 57 5.62 1.42 -8.63
CA ASP A 57 6.65 2.17 -9.36
C ASP A 57 6.43 3.69 -9.28
N ASN A 58 5.17 4.14 -9.32
CA ASN A 58 4.84 5.55 -9.12
C ASN A 58 5.19 6.02 -7.70
N VAL A 59 4.81 5.25 -6.67
CA VAL A 59 5.19 5.53 -5.27
C VAL A 59 6.72 5.59 -5.11
N LEU A 60 7.47 4.64 -5.67
CA LEU A 60 8.94 4.63 -5.61
C LEU A 60 9.57 5.81 -6.34
N SER A 61 8.90 6.38 -7.34
CA SER A 61 9.39 7.55 -8.08
C SER A 61 9.15 8.88 -7.36
N GLU A 62 8.07 8.96 -6.57
CA GLU A 62 7.64 10.19 -5.87
C GLU A 62 8.18 10.28 -4.44
N PHE A 63 8.47 9.13 -3.82
CA PHE A 63 8.90 9.05 -2.44
C PHE A 63 10.28 8.42 -2.30
N ALA A 64 11.07 8.91 -1.34
CA ALA A 64 12.31 8.28 -0.92
C ALA A 64 12.05 7.03 -0.07
N VAL A 65 11.52 6.00 -0.73
CA VAL A 65 11.20 4.68 -0.17
C VAL A 65 11.83 3.59 -1.04
N GLU A 66 12.04 2.42 -0.46
CA GLU A 66 12.64 1.28 -1.17
C GLU A 66 11.74 0.06 -1.03
N GLU A 67 11.54 -0.69 -2.11
CA GLU A 67 10.83 -1.97 -2.03
C GLU A 67 11.70 -3.03 -1.38
N ILE A 68 11.12 -3.78 -0.45
CA ILE A 68 11.79 -4.82 0.30
C ILE A 68 11.24 -6.18 -0.11
N GLY A 69 12.14 -7.09 -0.46
CA GLY A 69 11.79 -8.47 -0.78
C GLY A 69 11.13 -8.62 -2.15
N GLN A 70 10.24 -9.61 -2.26
CA GLN A 70 9.45 -9.88 -3.46
C GLN A 70 7.97 -9.74 -3.13
N PRO A 71 7.12 -9.35 -4.09
CA PRO A 71 5.68 -9.26 -3.86
C PRO A 71 5.09 -10.61 -3.45
N GLU A 72 4.21 -10.60 -2.46
CA GLU A 72 3.61 -11.81 -1.91
C GLU A 72 2.13 -11.92 -2.29
N THR A 73 1.66 -13.15 -2.55
CA THR A 73 0.23 -13.42 -2.74
C THR A 73 -0.40 -13.83 -1.42
N ASN A 74 -1.41 -13.06 -1.01
CA ASN A 74 -2.15 -13.20 0.24
C ASN A 74 -3.57 -13.77 0.02
N ASN A 75 -4.29 -13.97 1.13
CA ASN A 75 -5.68 -14.44 1.12
C ASN A 75 -6.56 -13.65 0.14
N HIS A 76 -7.51 -14.33 -0.49
CA HIS A 76 -8.40 -13.77 -1.51
C HIS A 76 -7.65 -13.21 -2.74
N GLY A 77 -6.46 -13.76 -3.03
CA GLY A 77 -5.63 -13.40 -4.18
C GLY A 77 -5.08 -11.99 -4.16
N ARG A 78 -5.03 -11.35 -2.98
CA ARG A 78 -4.39 -10.04 -2.86
C ARG A 78 -2.91 -10.15 -3.16
N ILE A 79 -2.34 -9.14 -3.80
CA ILE A 79 -0.88 -9.03 -3.95
C ILE A 79 -0.39 -7.95 -3.00
N ALA A 80 0.63 -8.23 -2.20
CA ALA A 80 1.20 -7.31 -1.23
C ALA A 80 2.65 -6.94 -1.59
N PHE A 81 2.97 -5.67 -1.41
CA PHE A 81 4.32 -5.10 -1.55
C PHE A 81 4.70 -4.43 -0.24
N THR A 82 5.92 -4.65 0.23
CA THR A 82 6.46 -3.99 1.43
C THR A 82 7.46 -2.93 1.02
N LEU A 83 7.24 -1.70 1.47
CA LEU A 83 8.13 -0.57 1.24
C LEU A 83 8.82 -0.19 2.55
N GLY A 84 10.15 -0.20 2.57
CA GLY A 84 10.96 0.35 3.63
C GLY A 84 11.03 1.86 3.54
N ILE A 85 10.95 2.52 4.69
CA ILE A 85 11.13 3.96 4.80
C ILE A 85 12.10 4.29 5.94
N GLY A 86 12.79 5.43 5.81
CA GLY A 86 13.73 5.90 6.84
C GLY A 86 14.85 4.90 7.09
N PHE A 87 15.43 4.31 6.04
CA PHE A 87 16.47 3.28 6.12
C PHE A 87 16.05 1.97 6.81
N GLY A 88 14.75 1.64 6.79
CA GLY A 88 14.22 0.38 7.31
C GLY A 88 13.72 0.43 8.75
N ASP A 89 13.63 1.63 9.35
CA ASP A 89 13.06 1.83 10.68
C ASP A 89 11.52 1.74 10.69
N CYS A 90 10.90 1.91 9.52
CA CYS A 90 9.45 1.88 9.34
C CYS A 90 9.07 1.29 7.98
N PHE A 91 7.86 0.71 7.90
CA PHE A 91 7.39 -0.03 6.73
C PHE A 91 6.01 0.46 6.30
N ALA A 92 5.76 0.47 5.00
CA ALA A 92 4.43 0.63 4.43
C ALA A 92 4.08 -0.59 3.57
N ASP A 93 3.01 -1.28 3.95
CA ASP A 93 2.56 -2.50 3.29
C ASP A 93 1.37 -2.18 2.39
N TRP A 94 1.57 -2.29 1.08
CA TRP A 94 0.56 -2.05 0.06
C TRP A 94 -0.07 -3.36 -0.40
N SER A 95 -1.29 -3.64 0.04
CA SER A 95 -2.10 -4.76 -0.43
C SER A 95 -3.04 -4.34 -1.56
N PHE A 96 -3.08 -5.08 -2.65
CA PHE A 96 -3.99 -4.84 -3.78
C PHE A 96 -5.05 -5.93 -3.85
N MET A 97 -6.33 -5.55 -3.85
CA MET A 97 -7.41 -6.49 -4.14
C MET A 97 -7.44 -6.85 -5.64
N PRO A 98 -7.79 -8.08 -6.01
CA PRO A 98 -7.94 -8.46 -7.42
C PRO A 98 -8.98 -7.58 -8.14
N ALA A 99 -8.67 -7.12 -9.35
CA ALA A 99 -9.58 -6.32 -10.19
C ALA A 99 -10.75 -7.13 -10.76
N SER A 100 -10.58 -8.44 -10.88
CA SER A 100 -11.62 -9.40 -11.26
C SER A 100 -11.87 -10.37 -10.12
N ALA A 101 -13.11 -10.82 -9.97
CA ALA A 101 -13.40 -11.91 -9.06
C ALA A 101 -12.57 -13.13 -9.47
N ILE A 102 -11.86 -13.73 -8.49
CA ILE A 102 -11.25 -15.04 -8.70
C ILE A 102 -12.39 -15.98 -9.06
N ALA A 103 -12.38 -16.53 -10.27
CA ALA A 103 -13.32 -17.57 -10.64
C ALA A 103 -13.12 -18.72 -9.65
N GLY A 104 -14.11 -18.96 -8.79
CA GLY A 104 -14.05 -20.06 -7.85
C GLY A 104 -13.85 -21.37 -8.62
N HIS A 105 -12.85 -22.14 -8.20
CA HIS A 105 -12.73 -23.55 -8.57
C HIS A 105 -13.75 -24.38 -7.79
#